data_AF-A0A8W8KLY4-F1
#
_entry.id   AF-A0A8W8KLY4-F1
#
_cell.length_a   1.000
_cell.length_b   1.000
_cell.length_c   1.000
_cell.angle_alpha   90.00
_cell.angle_beta   90.00
_cell.angle_gamma   90.00
#
_symmetry.space_group_name_H-M   'P 1'
#
loop_
_entity.id
_entity.type
_entity.pdbx_description
1 polymer ?
#
loop_
_entity_poly.entity_id
_entity_poly.type
_entity_poly.pdbx_seq_one_letter_code
_entity_poly.pdbx_strand_id
1 'polypeptide(L)' 'MGETDGIPFCCPFYFLENNTCEECPPGYINPTSDINCSLPCSYPSYGARCEGRCNCSKEDCHHVFGCPVTMNVYLEYNS' A
#
# COMPACT_ATOMS: atom_id res chain seq x y z
N MET A 1 10.78 2.01 -17.10
CA MET A 1 11.68 2.95 -16.38
C MET A 1 12.09 3.99 -17.39
N GLY A 2 11.90 5.27 -17.05
CA GLY A 2 12.37 6.40 -17.86
C GLY A 2 13.43 7.14 -17.05
N GLU A 3 14.36 7.80 -17.70
CA GLU A 3 15.41 8.59 -17.06
C GLU A 3 15.40 10.00 -17.65
N THR A 4 15.56 11.01 -16.80
CA THR A 4 15.77 12.41 -17.25
C THR A 4 17.07 12.88 -16.62
N ASP A 5 18.03 13.31 -17.43
CA ASP A 5 19.35 13.77 -16.96
C ASP A 5 20.09 12.76 -16.05
N GLY A 6 19.89 11.46 -16.29
CA GLY A 6 20.50 10.37 -15.51
C GLY A 6 19.84 10.11 -14.15
N ILE A 7 18.71 10.76 -13.86
CA ILE A 7 17.89 10.50 -12.67
C ILE A 7 16.76 9.52 -13.07
N PRO A 8 16.65 8.36 -12.39
CA PRO A 8 15.60 7.40 -12.71
C PRO A 8 14.23 7.89 -12.23
N PHE A 9 13.23 7.73 -13.09
CA PHE A 9 11.83 7.94 -12.73
C PHE A 9 11.26 6.65 -12.15
N CYS A 10 10.93 6.67 -10.86
CA CYS A 10 10.37 5.53 -10.15
C CYS A 10 8.87 5.39 -10.42
N CYS A 11 8.39 4.13 -10.45
CA CYS A 11 6.96 3.86 -10.56
C CYS A 11 6.22 4.27 -9.27
N PRO A 12 4.88 4.41 -9.28
CA PRO A 12 4.10 4.96 -8.16
C PRO A 12 4.21 4.24 -6.81
N PHE A 13 4.82 3.06 -6.75
CA PHE A 13 5.02 2.28 -5.53
C PHE A 13 6.47 2.30 -5.04
N TYR A 14 7.30 3.14 -5.67
CA TYR A 14 8.72 3.22 -5.41
C TYR A 14 9.14 4.68 -5.24
N PHE A 15 10.13 4.92 -4.39
CA PHE A 15 10.74 6.24 -4.17
C PHE A 15 12.22 6.19 -4.50
N LEU A 16 12.77 7.35 -4.84
CA LEU A 16 14.18 7.47 -5.19
C LEU A 16 15.02 7.61 -3.92
N GLU A 17 15.88 6.63 -3.66
CA GLU A 17 16.87 6.67 -2.60
C GLU A 17 18.23 6.24 -3.16
N ASN A 18 19.26 7.07 -3.03
CA ASN A 18 20.61 6.79 -3.53
C ASN A 18 20.66 6.31 -5.00
N ASN A 19 19.93 6.99 -5.90
CA ASN A 19 19.78 6.63 -7.32
C ASN A 19 19.14 5.25 -7.58
N THR A 20 18.52 4.63 -6.57
CA THR A 20 17.80 3.36 -6.68
C THR A 20 16.33 3.57 -6.35
N CYS A 21 15.44 2.85 -7.06
CA CYS A 21 14.02 2.88 -6.77
C CYS A 21 13.69 1.85 -5.69
N GLU A 22 13.49 2.33 -4.47
CA GLU A 22 13.14 1.52 -3.30
C GLU A 22 11.62 1.42 -3.15
N GLU A 23 11.11 0.28 -2.70
CA GLU A 23 9.66 0.09 -2.55
C GLU A 23 9.11 0.89 -1.36
N CYS A 24 7.95 1.51 -1.53
CA CYS A 24 7.26 2.18 -0.43
C CYS A 24 6.83 1.19 0.66
N PRO A 25 6.76 1.64 1.94
CA PRO A 25 6.18 0.83 3.00
C PRO A 25 4.77 0.34 2.65
N PRO A 26 4.38 -0.87 3.10
CA PRO A 26 3.05 -1.41 2.84
C PRO A 26 1.94 -0.43 3.20
N GLY A 27 0.98 -0.27 2.31
CA GLY A 27 -0.14 0.65 2.48
C GLY A 27 0.13 2.08 2.04
N TYR A 28 1.29 2.37 1.45
CA TYR A 28 1.63 3.71 0.95
C TYR A 28 2.13 3.69 -0.49
N ILE A 29 1.94 4.83 -1.16
CA ILE A 29 2.34 5.07 -2.54
C ILE A 29 3.13 6.38 -2.65
N ASN A 30 3.90 6.46 -3.71
CA ASN A 30 4.66 7.62 -4.15
C ASN A 30 4.27 8.02 -5.59
N PRO A 31 3.21 8.80 -5.81
CA PRO A 31 2.70 9.08 -7.14
C PRO A 31 3.63 9.97 -7.99
N THR A 32 4.55 10.68 -7.35
CA THR A 32 5.52 11.58 -7.98
C THR A 32 6.85 11.41 -7.27
N SER A 33 7.99 11.31 -7.98
CA SER A 33 9.31 11.06 -7.39
C SER A 33 9.73 11.99 -6.22
N ASP A 34 9.01 13.10 -6.01
CA ASP A 34 9.22 14.11 -4.96
C ASP A 34 8.49 13.86 -3.62
N ILE A 35 7.67 12.80 -3.49
CA ILE A 35 6.88 12.48 -2.28
C ILE A 35 7.49 11.31 -1.48
N ASN A 36 7.66 11.48 -0.17
CA ASN A 36 8.20 10.44 0.72
C ASN A 36 7.14 9.38 1.09
N CYS A 37 6.71 8.54 0.13
CA CYS A 37 5.80 7.40 0.35
C CYS A 37 4.72 7.65 1.43
N SER A 38 4.03 8.78 1.35
CA SER A 38 3.16 9.27 2.43
C SER A 38 1.69 9.20 2.07
N LEU A 39 1.38 8.95 0.79
CA LEU A 39 0.01 8.84 0.33
C LEU A 39 -0.50 7.42 0.62
N PRO A 40 -1.53 7.22 1.46
CA PRO A 40 -2.05 5.89 1.74
C PRO A 40 -2.71 5.27 0.50
N CYS A 41 -2.78 3.93 0.47
CA CYS A 41 -3.59 3.22 -0.52
C CYS A 41 -5.05 3.71 -0.48
N SER A 42 -5.59 4.03 -1.65
CA SER A 42 -7.00 4.39 -1.80
C SER A 42 -7.88 3.16 -1.59
N TYR A 43 -8.98 3.31 -0.84
CA TYR A 43 -10.02 2.28 -0.79
C TYR A 43 -10.43 1.84 -2.20
N PRO A 44 -10.60 0.54 -2.46
CA PRO A 44 -10.58 -0.58 -1.51
C PRO A 44 -9.21 -1.26 -1.37
N SER A 45 -8.13 -0.63 -1.79
CA SER A 45 -6.81 -1.26 -1.80
C SER A 45 -6.05 -1.11 -0.48
N TYR A 46 -5.23 -2.12 -0.16
CA TYR A 46 -4.34 -2.09 1.02
C TYR A 46 -3.07 -2.94 0.80
N GLY A 47 -2.12 -2.86 1.73
CA GLY A 47 -0.94 -3.73 1.79
C GLY A 47 0.18 -3.32 0.84
N ALA A 48 1.14 -4.22 0.62
CA ALA A 48 2.25 -3.99 -0.30
C ALA A 48 1.71 -3.64 -1.69
N ARG A 49 2.21 -2.53 -2.25
CA ARG A 49 1.83 -2.01 -3.59
C ARG A 49 0.32 -1.85 -3.79
N CYS A 50 -0.46 -1.76 -2.71
CA CYS A 50 -1.91 -1.65 -2.75
C CYS A 50 -2.62 -2.82 -3.48
N GLU A 51 -2.03 -4.02 -3.48
CA GLU A 51 -2.57 -5.20 -4.17
C GLU A 51 -3.67 -5.93 -3.38
N GLY A 52 -3.71 -5.76 -2.06
CA GLY A 52 -4.79 -6.28 -1.22
C GLY A 52 -6.11 -5.55 -1.50
N ARG A 53 -7.24 -6.26 -1.35
CA ARG A 53 -8.58 -5.69 -1.56
C ARG A 53 -9.47 -5.88 -0.32
N CYS A 54 -9.95 -4.79 0.25
CA CYS A 54 -10.91 -4.80 1.34
C CYS A 54 -12.30 -5.26 0.86
N ASN A 55 -12.98 -6.01 1.72
CA ASN A 55 -14.38 -6.43 1.57
C ASN A 55 -15.29 -5.91 2.72
N CYS A 56 -14.76 -5.01 3.55
CA CYS A 56 -15.44 -4.29 4.63
C CYS A 56 -15.81 -2.87 4.19
N SER A 57 -16.39 -2.10 5.12
CA SER A 57 -16.68 -0.67 4.89
C SER A 57 -15.39 0.12 4.60
N LYS A 58 -15.54 1.30 4.00
CA LYS A 58 -14.39 2.17 3.72
C LYS A 58 -13.73 2.63 5.03
N GLU A 59 -14.54 2.82 6.06
CA GLU A 59 -14.15 3.28 7.39
C GLU A 59 -13.32 2.22 8.14
N ASP A 60 -13.59 0.93 7.88
CA ASP A 60 -12.88 -0.20 8.50
C ASP A 60 -11.66 -0.68 7.70
N CYS A 61 -11.53 -0.25 6.45
CA CYS A 61 -10.44 -0.67 5.57
C CYS A 61 -9.17 0.12 5.87
N HIS A 62 -8.24 -0.48 6.60
CA HIS A 62 -6.94 0.13 6.87
C HIS A 62 -6.00 -0.07 5.69
N HIS A 63 -5.38 1.01 5.20
CA HIS A 63 -4.48 0.97 4.05
C HIS A 63 -3.28 0.00 4.22
N VAL A 64 -2.84 -0.29 5.44
CA VAL A 64 -1.75 -1.28 5.69
C VAL A 64 -2.25 -2.72 5.76
N PHE A 65 -3.26 -3.00 6.59
CA PHE A 65 -3.63 -4.38 6.97
C PHE A 65 -5.02 -4.81 6.47
N GLY A 66 -5.73 -3.94 5.77
CA GLY A 66 -7.03 -4.23 5.20
C GLY A 66 -8.14 -4.22 6.24
N CYS A 67 -9.03 -5.20 6.16
CA CYS A 67 -10.19 -5.29 7.04
C CYS A 67 -9.82 -5.90 8.39
N PRO A 68 -10.52 -5.51 9.48
CA PRO A 68 -10.39 -6.17 10.77
C PRO A 68 -10.74 -7.65 10.64
N VAL A 69 -9.90 -8.52 11.21
CA VAL A 69 -10.22 -9.94 11.34
C VAL A 69 -11.27 -10.06 12.44
N THR A 70 -12.53 -10.23 12.06
CA THR A 70 -13.54 -10.71 13.00
C THR A 70 -13.19 -12.15 13.33
N MET A 71 -12.49 -12.34 14.45
CA MET A 71 -12.31 -13.65 15.04
C MET A 71 -13.69 -14.18 15.46
N ASN A 72 -14.39 -14.87 14.55
CA ASN A 72 -15.57 -15.69 14.86
C ASN A 72 -15.16 -16.94 15.66
N VAL A 73 -14.31 -16.77 16.68
CA VAL A 73 -13.86 -17.86 17.56
C VAL A 73 -15.04 -18.44 18.37
N TYR A 74 -16.19 -17.76 18.42
CA TYR A 74 -17.36 -18.23 19.15
C TYR A 74 -18.29 -19.19 18.38
N LEU A 75 -18.18 -19.32 17.06
CA LEU A 75 -19.14 -20.14 16.28
C LEU A 75 -18.58 -21.47 15.75
N GLU A 76 -17.25 -21.65 15.67
CA GLU A 76 -16.66 -22.94 15.26
C GLU A 76 -16.33 -23.88 16.44
N TYR A 77 -16.43 -23.41 17.70
CA TYR A 77 -16.22 -24.27 18.87
C TYR A 77 -17.48 -25.04 19.31
N ASN A 78 -18.63 -24.81 18.68
CA ASN A 78 -19.90 -25.48 19.03
C ASN A 78 -20.67 -26.03 17.81
N SER A 79 -19.98 -26.45 16.75
CA SER A 79 -20.60 -27.24 15.67
C SER A 79 -20.02 -28.64 15.56
#